data_AF-M0MT88-F1
#
_entry.id   AF-M0MT88-F1
#
_cell.length_a   1.000
_cell.length_b   1.000
_cell.length_c   1.000
_cell.angle_alpha   90.00
_cell.angle_beta   90.00
_cell.angle_gamma   90.00
#
_symmetry.space_group_name_H-M   'P 1'
#
loop_
_entity.id
_entity.type
_entity.pdbx_description
1 polymer ?
#
loop_
_entity_poly.entity_id
_entity_poly.type
_entity_poly.pdbx_seq_one_letter_code
_entity_poly.pdbx_strand_id
1 'polypeptide(L)' 'MALSKNDLREIDAILVGYLKEGRVTPVYARDRVIDEGRRKEITSTYISQRLQRLTEHGHTRNLYDDGLYELVSEPED' A
#
# COMPACT_ATOMS: atom_id res chain seq x y z
N MET A 1 -7.89 -0.06 -16.18
CA MET A 1 -7.31 -1.43 -16.20
C MET A 1 -6.80 -1.72 -14.80
N ALA A 2 -7.23 -2.82 -14.19
CA ALA A 2 -6.77 -3.22 -12.85
C ALA A 2 -5.29 -3.63 -12.91
N LEU A 3 -4.53 -3.40 -11.83
CA LEU A 3 -3.18 -3.95 -11.70
C LEU A 3 -3.32 -5.45 -11.40
N SER A 4 -2.88 -6.30 -12.33
CA SER A 4 -2.69 -7.73 -12.01
C SER A 4 -1.47 -7.86 -11.09
N LYS A 5 -1.46 -8.93 -10.30
CA LYS A 5 -0.43 -9.24 -9.31
C LYS A 5 0.99 -9.24 -9.88
N ASN A 6 1.13 -9.51 -11.19
CA ASN A 6 2.41 -9.52 -11.89
C ASN A 6 3.01 -8.12 -12.14
N ASP A 7 2.18 -7.06 -12.08
CA ASP A 7 2.60 -5.65 -12.17
C ASP A 7 2.89 -5.02 -10.79
N LEU A 8 2.60 -5.75 -9.71
CA LEU A 8 2.91 -5.33 -8.35
C LEU A 8 4.40 -5.48 -8.10
N ARG A 9 5.02 -4.40 -7.62
CA ARG A 9 6.36 -4.49 -7.05
C ARG A 9 6.25 -5.16 -5.67
N GLU A 10 7.37 -5.67 -5.19
CA GLU A 10 7.49 -6.23 -3.84
C GLU A 10 6.86 -5.33 -2.77
N ILE A 11 7.07 -4.02 -2.86
CA ILE A 11 6.50 -3.06 -1.91
C ILE A 11 4.97 -2.98 -1.98
N ASP A 12 4.35 -3.15 -3.14
CA ASP A 12 2.89 -3.12 -3.24
C ASP A 12 2.27 -4.36 -2.62
N ALA A 13 2.90 -5.53 -2.84
CA ALA A 13 2.46 -6.76 -2.20
C ALA A 13 2.55 -6.67 -0.68
N ILE A 14 3.61 -6.04 -0.15
CA ILE A 14 3.75 -5.76 1.28
C ILE A 14 2.62 -4.82 1.77
N LEU A 15 2.36 -3.73 1.06
CA LEU A 15 1.31 -2.77 1.42
C LEU A 15 -0.08 -3.39 1.39
N VAL A 16 -0.39 -4.20 0.37
CA VAL A 16 -1.63 -4.98 0.30
C VAL A 16 -1.73 -5.94 1.48
N GLY A 17 -0.63 -6.58 1.87
CA GLY A 17 -0.55 -7.39 3.08
C GLY A 17 -0.97 -6.63 4.34
N TYR A 18 -0.41 -5.44 4.56
CA TYR A 18 -0.79 -4.60 5.70
C TYR A 18 -2.25 -4.13 5.64
N LEU A 19 -2.73 -3.82 4.44
CA LEU A 19 -4.11 -3.40 4.20
C LEU A 19 -5.13 -4.53 4.44
N LYS A 20 -4.72 -5.80 4.35
CA LYS A 20 -5.55 -6.96 4.74
C LYS A 20 -5.69 -7.08 6.25
N GLU A 21 -4.70 -6.63 7.02
CA GLU A 21 -4.74 -6.64 8.48
C GLU A 21 -5.58 -5.47 9.04
N GLY A 22 -5.70 -4.37 8.29
CA GLY A 22 -6.50 -3.23 8.66
C GLY A 22 -6.18 -1.98 7.86
N ARG A 23 -6.65 -0.82 8.36
CA ARG A 23 -6.38 0.46 7.72
C ARG A 23 -4.93 0.89 7.93
N VAL A 24 -4.35 1.50 6.92
CA VAL A 24 -2.92 1.81 6.88
C VAL A 24 -2.71 3.28 6.53
N THR A 25 -1.81 3.96 7.24
CA THR A 25 -1.29 5.28 6.83
C THR A 25 0.11 5.13 6.21
N PRO A 26 0.55 6.06 5.34
CA PRO A 26 1.87 6.00 4.72
C PRO A 26 3.03 5.99 5.73
N VAL A 27 2.87 6.71 6.84
CA VAL A 27 3.84 6.77 7.93
C VAL A 27 3.90 5.43 8.67
N TYR A 28 2.74 4.87 9.03
CA TYR A 28 2.67 3.56 9.68
C TYR A 28 3.28 2.46 8.80
N ALA A 29 2.91 2.40 7.52
CA ALA A 29 3.48 1.42 6.60
C ALA A 29 4.99 1.58 6.45
N ARG A 30 5.49 2.82 6.31
CA ARG A 30 6.94 3.08 6.26
C ARG A 30 7.66 2.51 7.48
N ASP A 31 7.18 2.84 8.68
CA ASP A 31 7.82 2.44 9.93
C ASP A 31 7.78 0.92 10.10
N ARG A 32 6.65 0.29 9.75
CA ARG A 32 6.50 -1.16 9.79
C ARG A 32 7.41 -1.88 8.79
N VAL A 33 7.58 -1.37 7.57
CA VAL A 33 8.52 -1.93 6.58
C VAL A 33 9.96 -1.91 7.11
N ILE A 34 10.34 -0.84 7.80
CA ILE A 34 11.69 -0.68 8.37
C ILE A 34 11.87 -1.60 9.58
N ASP A 35 10.89 -1.64 10.48
CA ASP A 35 10.88 -2.48 11.69
C ASP A 35 10.95 -3.98 11.35
N GLU A 36 10.19 -4.42 10.35
CA GLU A 36 10.21 -5.80 9.84
C GLU A 36 11.47 -6.12 9.01
N GLY A 37 12.39 -5.16 8.83
CA GLY A 37 13.62 -5.35 8.06
C GLY A 37 13.42 -5.59 6.56
N ARG A 38 12.24 -5.28 6.03
CA ARG A 38 11.89 -5.48 4.61
C ARG A 38 12.63 -4.50 3.70
N ARG A 39 12.86 -3.27 4.17
CA ARG A 39 13.72 -2.26 3.52
C ARG A 39 14.46 -1.47 4.60
N LYS A 40 15.74 -1.21 4.38
CA LYS A 40 16.55 -0.36 5.28
C LYS A 40 16.19 1.12 5.18
N GLU A 41 15.82 1.57 3.97
CA GLU A 41 15.51 2.97 3.69
C GLU A 41 14.31 3.06 2.76
N ILE A 42 13.26 3.74 3.23
CA ILE A 42 12.05 4.02 2.46
C ILE A 42 11.39 5.27 3.02
N THR A 43 10.80 6.09 2.15
CA THR A 43 10.14 7.33 2.56
C THR A 43 8.63 7.15 2.59
N SER A 44 7.96 7.87 3.49
CA SER A 44 6.49 7.93 3.54
C SER A 44 5.92 8.48 2.24
N THR A 45 6.63 9.41 1.57
CA THR A 45 6.26 9.91 0.25
C THR A 45 6.24 8.80 -0.80
N TYR A 46 7.25 7.94 -0.83
CA TYR A 46 7.28 6.81 -1.76
C TYR A 46 6.13 5.84 -1.48
N ILE A 47 5.89 5.49 -0.21
CA ILE A 47 4.76 4.67 0.22
C ILE A 47 3.43 5.29 -0.22
N SER A 48 3.25 6.60 -0.02
CA SER A 48 2.06 7.34 -0.41
C SER A 48 1.80 7.25 -1.91
N GLN A 49 2.84 7.37 -2.75
CA GLN A 49 2.72 7.17 -4.21
C GLN A 49 2.29 5.74 -4.55
N ARG A 50 2.80 4.73 -3.84
CA ARG A 50 2.39 3.33 -4.05
C ARG A 50 0.93 3.09 -3.67
N LEU A 51 0.49 3.62 -2.52
CA LEU A 51 -0.89 3.54 -2.05
C LEU A 51 -1.85 4.29 -2.99
N GLN A 52 -1.44 5.46 -3.47
CA GLN A 52 -2.21 6.21 -4.47
C GLN A 52 -2.36 5.42 -5.77
N ARG A 53 -1.28 4.79 -6.26
CA ARG A 53 -1.34 3.90 -7.43
C ARG A 53 -2.33 2.75 -7.19
N LEU A 54 -2.28 2.08 -6.04
CA LEU A 54 -3.26 1.04 -5.70
C LEU A 54 -4.70 1.58 -5.65
N THR A 55 -4.89 2.84 -5.27
CA THR A 55 -6.19 3.52 -5.28
C THR A 55 -6.67 3.78 -6.71
N GLU A 56 -5.81 4.28 -7.59
CA GLU A 56 -6.12 4.55 -9.00
C GLU A 56 -6.56 3.28 -9.77
N HIS A 57 -6.03 2.14 -9.36
CA HIS A 57 -6.38 0.84 -9.93
C HIS A 57 -7.52 0.12 -9.19
N GLY A 58 -8.15 0.76 -8.19
CA GLY A 58 -9.35 0.27 -7.51
C GLY A 58 -9.11 -0.78 -6.42
N HIS A 59 -7.86 -0.99 -5.99
CA HIS A 59 -7.55 -1.96 -4.94
C HIS A 59 -7.72 -1.37 -3.53
N THR A 60 -7.49 -0.07 -3.40
CA THR A 60 -7.54 0.63 -2.11
C THR A 60 -8.37 1.90 -2.22
N ARG A 61 -8.76 2.45 -1.08
CA ARG A 61 -9.44 3.75 -1.00
C ARG A 61 -8.76 4.61 0.06
N ASN A 62 -8.47 5.85 -0.30
CA ASN A 62 -8.09 6.87 0.67
C ASN A 62 -9.36 7.39 1.35
N LEU A 63 -9.48 7.12 2.65
CA LEU A 63 -10.56 7.61 3.48
C LEU A 63 -10.35 9.08 3.77
N TYR A 64 -11.36 9.89 3.42
CA TYR A 64 -11.39 11.33 3.66
C TYR A 64 -10.25 12.13 3.01
N ASP A 65 -9.53 11.54 2.06
CA ASP A 65 -8.34 12.13 1.43
C ASP A 65 -7.23 12.55 2.43
N ASP A 66 -7.23 11.98 3.65
CA ASP A 66 -6.30 12.32 4.74
C ASP A 66 -5.03 11.45 4.75
N GLY A 67 -4.96 10.46 3.85
CA GLY A 67 -3.87 9.49 3.79
C GLY A 67 -4.11 8.28 4.68
N LEU A 68 -5.37 7.97 4.99
CA LEU A 68 -5.77 6.72 5.64
C LEU A 68 -6.33 5.78 4.58
N TYR A 69 -5.61 4.71 4.27
CA TYR A 69 -5.98 3.79 3.21
C TYR A 69 -6.67 2.55 3.77
N GLU A 70 -7.73 2.11 3.10
CA GLU A 70 -8.38 0.82 3.34
C GLU A 70 -8.36 -0.05 2.08
N LEU A 71 -8.31 -1.37 2.27
CA LEU A 71 -8.46 -2.31 1.17
C LEU A 71 -9.92 -2.35 0.72
N VAL A 72 -10.15 -2.18 -0.58
CA VAL A 72 -11.49 -2.29 -1.19
C VAL A 72 -11.61 -3.57 -1.98
N SER A 73 -10.60 -3.89 -2.75
CA SER A 73 -10.56 -5.08 -3.60
C SER A 73 -9.15 -5.66 -3.60
N GLU A 74 -9.05 -6.97 -3.39
CA GLU A 74 -7.78 -7.67 -3.55
C GLU A 74 -7.37 -7.64 -5.02
N PRO A 75 -6.09 -7.36 -5.34
CA PRO A 75 -5.59 -7.58 -6.70
C PRO A 75 -5.71 -9.06 -7.04
N GLU A 76 -6.59 -9.37 -7.98
CA GLU A 76 -6.79 -10.71 -8.51
C GLU A 76 -5.54 -11.15 -9.31
N ASP A 77 -5.28 -12.46 -9.32
CA ASP A 77 -4.08 -13.10 -9.88
C ASP A 77 -3.84 -12.70 -11.35
#